data_AF-A0A9D1CD85-F1
#
_entry.id   AF-A0A9D1CD85-F1
#
_cell.length_a   1.000
_cell.length_b   1.000
_cell.length_c   1.000
_cell.angle_alpha   90.00
_cell.angle_beta   90.00
_cell.angle_gamma   90.00
#
_symmetry.space_group_name_H-M   'P 1'
#
loop_
_entity.id
_entity.type
_entity.pdbx_description
1 polymer ?
#
loop_
_entity_poly.entity_id
_entity_poly.type
_entity_poly.pdbx_seq_one_letter_code
_entity_poly.pdbx_strand_id
1 'polypeptide(L)'
;MLNRLFKKRKKTFKCKEGELYTIPNKGQYGIIKILKVKPKGIHVCMYSNLYFDKPSNIDEGQLFINTTSKNNNSALVGICHSPLTHVNIKRWNPEFLQKSIVEEHELEGYYMWENSNQHYV
;
A
#
# COMPACT_ATOMS: atom_id res chain seq x y z
N MET A 1 -15.77 39.51 13.45
CA MET A 1 -15.41 39.02 12.10
C MET A 1 -14.98 37.56 12.21
N LEU A 2 -15.76 36.63 11.66
CA LEU A 2 -15.46 35.19 11.71
C LEU A 2 -14.26 34.84 10.82
N ASN A 3 -13.18 34.33 11.42
CA ASN A 3 -12.06 33.74 10.71
C ASN A 3 -12.49 32.42 10.05
N ARG A 4 -12.85 32.49 8.76
CA ARG A 4 -13.17 31.31 7.95
C ARG A 4 -11.86 30.62 7.54
N LEU A 5 -11.39 29.71 8.40
CA LEU A 5 -10.32 28.75 8.10
C LEU A 5 -10.76 27.85 6.94
N PHE A 6 -10.43 28.23 5.71
CA PHE A 6 -10.48 27.34 4.57
C PHE A 6 -9.41 26.25 4.76
N LYS A 7 -9.81 25.16 5.40
CA LYS A 7 -9.02 23.92 5.49
C LYS A 7 -8.79 23.45 4.05
N LYS A 8 -7.61 23.74 3.46
CA LYS A 8 -7.20 23.23 2.14
C LYS A 8 -7.48 21.73 2.15
N ARG A 9 -8.48 21.27 1.38
CA ARG A 9 -8.75 19.84 1.17
C ARG A 9 -7.45 19.25 0.62
N LYS A 10 -6.70 18.52 1.47
CA LYS A 10 -5.49 17.82 1.03
C LYS A 10 -5.91 16.90 -0.11
N LYS A 11 -5.35 17.09 -1.31
CA LYS A 11 -5.72 16.30 -2.50
C LYS A 11 -5.58 14.81 -2.14
N THR A 12 -6.58 14.00 -2.45
CA THR A 12 -6.53 12.54 -2.35
C THR A 12 -5.50 11.97 -3.34
N PHE A 13 -4.90 10.83 -3.01
CA PHE A 13 -4.09 10.08 -3.97
C PHE A 13 -5.05 9.35 -4.90
N LYS A 14 -4.92 9.58 -6.21
CA LYS A 14 -5.79 8.96 -7.20
C LYS A 14 -5.16 7.64 -7.62
N CYS A 15 -5.81 6.54 -7.26
CA CYS A 15 -5.43 5.17 -7.60
C CYS A 15 -6.69 4.31 -7.65
N LYS A 16 -6.55 3.08 -8.15
CA LYS A 16 -7.57 2.05 -8.18
C LYS A 16 -7.06 0.77 -7.53
N GLU A 17 -8.00 -0.02 -7.01
CA GLU A 17 -7.71 -1.38 -6.53
C GLU A 17 -7.11 -2.20 -7.67
N GLY A 18 -6.08 -2.99 -7.37
CA GLY A 18 -5.32 -3.79 -8.33
C GLY A 18 -4.20 -3.03 -9.05
N GLU A 19 -4.05 -1.71 -8.88
CA GLU A 19 -2.91 -1.00 -9.48
C GLU A 19 -1.62 -1.27 -8.69
N LEU A 20 -0.54 -1.54 -9.41
CA LEU A 20 0.81 -1.64 -8.88
C LEU A 20 1.57 -0.34 -9.11
N TYR A 21 2.41 0.01 -8.15
CA TYR A 21 3.25 1.20 -8.18
C TYR A 21 4.68 0.85 -7.77
N THR A 22 5.64 1.56 -8.36
CA THR A 22 7.01 1.61 -7.86
C THR A 22 7.12 2.72 -6.81
N ILE A 23 7.93 2.51 -5.77
CA ILE A 23 8.27 3.51 -4.77
C ILE A 23 9.80 3.61 -4.62
N PRO A 24 10.39 4.81 -4.52
CA PRO A 24 11.82 4.94 -4.27
C PRO A 24 12.21 4.38 -2.89
N ASN A 25 13.29 3.60 -2.84
CA ASN A 25 13.86 3.03 -1.62
C ASN A 25 15.39 2.98 -1.70
N LYS A 26 16.08 3.97 -1.09
CA LYS A 26 17.55 4.01 -0.95
C LYS A 26 18.33 3.71 -2.25
N GLY A 27 17.91 4.29 -3.37
CA GLY A 27 18.55 4.10 -4.68
C GLY A 27 18.06 2.88 -5.45
N GLN A 28 17.08 2.16 -4.91
CA GLN A 28 16.34 1.08 -5.57
C GLN A 28 14.85 1.44 -5.65
N TYR A 29 14.06 0.57 -6.27
CA TYR A 29 12.61 0.68 -6.39
C TYR A 29 11.94 -0.51 -5.69
N GLY A 30 11.08 -0.22 -4.72
CA GLY A 30 10.17 -1.19 -4.13
C GLY A 30 8.83 -1.21 -4.87
N ILE A 31 8.05 -2.27 -4.65
CA ILE A 31 6.74 -2.46 -5.32
C ILE A 31 5.64 -2.48 -4.28
N ILE A 32 4.58 -1.73 -4.56
CA ILE A 32 3.34 -1.79 -3.79
C ILE A 32 2.16 -2.10 -4.70
N LYS A 33 1.16 -2.82 -4.17
CA LYS A 33 -0.14 -3.06 -4.82
C LYS A 33 -1.25 -2.43 -4.02
N ILE A 34 -2.18 -1.76 -4.68
CA ILE A 34 -3.36 -1.17 -4.04
C ILE A 34 -4.41 -2.26 -3.84
N LEU A 35 -4.70 -2.60 -2.58
CA LEU A 35 -5.67 -3.64 -2.24
C LEU A 35 -7.07 -3.07 -2.04
N LYS A 36 -7.18 -1.97 -1.30
CA LYS A 36 -8.46 -1.33 -1.01
C LYS A 36 -8.37 0.18 -1.02
N VAL A 37 -9.31 0.86 -1.67
CA VAL A 37 -9.41 2.32 -1.66
C VAL A 37 -10.62 2.77 -0.85
N LYS A 38 -10.41 3.61 0.17
CA LYS A 38 -11.47 4.16 1.02
C LYS A 38 -11.39 5.69 1.10
N PRO A 39 -12.46 6.37 1.53
CA PRO A 39 -12.44 7.83 1.67
C PRO A 39 -11.36 8.35 2.64
N LYS A 40 -11.06 7.58 3.70
CA LYS A 40 -10.09 7.97 4.75
C LYS A 40 -8.63 7.57 4.43
N GLY A 41 -8.42 6.57 3.58
CA GLY A 41 -7.10 6.04 3.29
C GLY A 41 -7.13 4.88 2.31
N ILE A 42 -6.00 4.21 2.16
CA ILE A 42 -5.76 3.16 1.19
C ILE A 42 -5.03 2.01 1.89
N HIS A 43 -5.40 0.78 1.56
CA HIS A 43 -4.68 -0.41 1.99
C HIS A 43 -3.76 -0.84 0.86
N VAL A 44 -2.50 -1.04 1.19
CA VAL A 44 -1.49 -1.49 0.23
C VAL A 44 -0.83 -2.79 0.70
N CYS A 45 -0.45 -3.63 -0.26
CA CYS A 45 0.51 -4.71 -0.09
C CYS A 45 1.90 -4.17 -0.47
N MET A 46 2.92 -4.38 0.36
CA MET A 46 4.31 -3.95 0.14
C MET A 46 5.26 -5.14 -0.10
N TYR A 47 5.59 -5.41 -1.35
CA TYR A 47 6.50 -6.52 -1.66
C TYR A 47 7.94 -6.23 -1.25
N SER A 48 8.67 -7.30 -0.94
CA SER A 48 10.08 -7.23 -0.50
C SER A 48 11.07 -7.15 -1.66
N ASN A 49 10.61 -7.31 -2.89
CA ASN A 49 11.41 -7.14 -4.09
C ASN A 49 11.96 -5.71 -4.18
N LEU A 50 13.24 -5.60 -4.52
CA LEU A 50 13.92 -4.33 -4.78
C LEU A 50 14.60 -4.41 -6.15
N TYR A 51 14.40 -3.38 -6.97
CA TYR A 51 14.94 -3.28 -8.32
C TYR A 51 15.92 -2.11 -8.39
N PHE A 52 17.09 -2.31 -9.01
CA PHE A 52 18.05 -1.21 -9.21
C PHE A 52 17.56 -0.19 -10.22
N ASP A 53 16.98 -0.68 -11.33
CA ASP A 53 16.32 0.15 -12.33
C ASP A 53 14.81 0.08 -12.16
N LYS A 54 14.12 1.15 -12.55
CA LYS A 54 12.66 1.17 -12.52
C LYS A 54 12.11 0.16 -13.55
N PRO A 55 11.40 -0.89 -13.12
CA PRO A 55 10.83 -1.84 -14.06
C PRO A 55 9.71 -1.19 -14.88
N SER A 56 9.56 -1.60 -16.13
CA SER A 56 8.42 -1.22 -16.98
C SER A 56 7.23 -2.16 -16.82
N ASN A 57 7.47 -3.40 -16.35
CA ASN A 57 6.50 -4.44 -16.04
C ASN A 57 7.14 -5.45 -15.08
N ILE A 58 6.32 -6.20 -14.34
CA ILE A 58 6.71 -7.27 -13.43
C ILE A 58 5.78 -8.47 -13.62
N ASP A 59 6.35 -9.68 -13.54
CA ASP A 59 5.61 -10.90 -13.28
C ASP A 59 5.25 -10.99 -11.78
N GLU A 60 3.97 -10.88 -11.47
CA GLU A 60 3.47 -10.90 -10.09
C GLU A 60 3.80 -12.21 -9.36
N GLY A 61 3.99 -13.33 -10.09
CA GLY A 61 4.41 -14.60 -9.51
C GLY A 61 5.83 -14.58 -8.91
N GLN A 62 6.65 -13.57 -9.25
CA GLN A 62 7.98 -13.34 -8.68
C GLN A 62 7.96 -12.39 -7.48
N LEU A 63 6.81 -11.78 -7.18
CA LEU A 63 6.68 -10.87 -6.05
C LEU A 63 6.53 -11.68 -4.76
N PHE A 64 7.30 -11.31 -3.74
CA PHE A 64 7.26 -12.00 -2.46
C PHE A 64 7.21 -11.03 -1.29
N ILE A 65 6.72 -11.54 -0.17
CA ILE A 65 6.63 -10.84 1.11
C ILE A 65 7.59 -11.54 2.06
N ASN A 66 8.61 -10.85 2.54
CA ASN A 66 9.49 -11.41 3.55
C ASN A 66 8.81 -11.37 4.93
N THR A 67 8.50 -12.53 5.50
CA THR A 67 7.78 -12.68 6.76
C THR A 67 8.70 -12.79 7.98
N THR A 68 9.98 -12.40 7.88
CA THR A 68 10.95 -12.48 8.98
C THR A 68 10.64 -11.52 10.14
N SER A 69 9.57 -11.80 10.89
CA SER A 69 9.43 -11.42 12.29
C SER A 69 9.61 -12.70 13.10
N LYS A 70 10.70 -12.79 13.86
CA LYS A 70 11.05 -13.90 14.77
C LYS A 70 10.09 -13.98 15.97
N ASN A 71 8.79 -14.18 15.76
CA ASN A 71 7.88 -14.56 16.84
C ASN A 71 6.90 -15.64 16.36
N ASN A 72 7.21 -16.85 16.80
CA ASN A 72 6.59 -18.11 16.40
C ASN A 72 5.22 -18.33 17.06
N ASN A 73 4.17 -17.54 16.80
CA ASN A 73 2.80 -17.94 17.22
C ASN A 73 1.60 -17.20 16.59
N SER A 74 1.75 -16.51 15.45
CA SER A 74 0.58 -16.09 14.66
C SER A 74 0.80 -16.48 13.21
N ALA A 75 -0.10 -17.34 12.71
CA ALA A 75 -0.12 -17.77 11.32
C ALA A 75 -0.04 -16.57 10.36
N LEU A 76 1.01 -16.55 9.54
CA LEU A 76 1.07 -16.20 8.12
C LEU A 76 0.35 -14.95 7.57
N VAL A 77 -0.18 -14.03 8.38
CA VAL A 77 -0.62 -12.72 7.91
C VAL A 77 0.63 -11.83 7.81
N GLY A 78 1.35 -11.97 6.69
CA GLY A 78 2.56 -11.24 6.42
C GLY A 78 2.38 -9.74 6.71
N ILE A 79 3.34 -9.15 7.42
CA ILE A 79 3.39 -7.74 7.89
C ILE A 79 3.59 -6.79 6.69
N CYS A 80 2.69 -6.88 5.71
CA CYS A 80 2.85 -6.30 4.40
C CYS A 80 1.62 -5.47 3.99
N HIS A 81 0.51 -5.65 4.72
CA HIS A 81 -0.67 -4.81 4.63
C HIS A 81 -0.45 -3.53 5.42
N SER A 82 -0.37 -2.40 4.74
CA SER A 82 -0.24 -1.09 5.38
C SER A 82 -1.48 -0.23 5.12
N PRO A 83 -2.26 0.13 6.15
CA PRO A 83 -3.36 1.08 6.03
C PRO A 83 -2.80 2.50 6.03
N LEU A 84 -2.64 3.12 4.87
CA LEU A 84 -2.04 4.45 4.73
C LEU A 84 -3.10 5.54 4.56
N THR A 85 -2.89 6.69 5.19
CA THR A 85 -3.63 7.89 4.80
C THR A 85 -3.26 8.32 3.37
N HIS A 86 -4.18 9.01 2.69
CA HIS A 86 -3.93 9.63 1.37
C HIS A 86 -2.72 10.58 1.35
N VAL A 87 -2.37 11.15 2.51
CA VAL A 87 -1.22 12.04 2.64
C VAL A 87 0.08 11.25 2.72
N ASN A 88 0.10 10.13 3.45
CA ASN A 88 1.30 9.35 3.64
C ASN A 88 1.70 8.58 2.39
N ILE A 89 0.77 7.96 1.68
CA ILE A 89 1.11 7.26 0.43
C ILE A 89 1.70 8.23 -0.61
N LYS A 90 1.26 9.50 -0.66
CA LYS A 90 1.86 10.50 -1.55
C LYS A 90 3.31 10.81 -1.23
N ARG A 91 3.69 10.75 0.05
CA ARG A 91 5.08 10.99 0.48
C ARG A 91 6.01 9.86 0.04
N TRP A 92 5.47 8.68 -0.25
CA TRP A 92 6.23 7.58 -0.82
C TRP A 92 6.54 7.79 -2.31
N ASN A 93 6.06 8.89 -2.92
CA ASN A 93 6.24 9.23 -4.32
C ASN A 93 5.95 8.05 -5.28
N PRO A 94 4.77 7.41 -5.17
CA PRO A 94 4.45 6.23 -5.96
C PRO A 94 4.27 6.59 -7.44
N GLU A 95 4.85 5.77 -8.31
CA GLU A 95 4.73 5.90 -9.76
C GLU A 95 4.06 4.65 -10.34
N PHE A 96 3.01 4.87 -11.13
CA PHE A 96 2.20 3.79 -11.69
C PHE A 96 3.07 2.84 -12.53
N LEU A 97 2.93 1.54 -12.28
CA LEU A 97 3.65 0.49 -12.99
C LEU A 97 2.72 -0.25 -13.95
N GLN A 98 1.74 -0.97 -13.38
CA GLN A 98 0.82 -1.80 -14.16
C GLN A 98 -0.50 -2.01 -13.43
N LYS A 99 -1.49 -2.56 -14.14
CA LYS A 99 -2.74 -3.05 -13.53
C LYS A 99 -2.63 -4.54 -13.25
N SER A 100 -3.35 -4.96 -12.22
CA SER A 100 -3.53 -6.33 -11.79
C SER A 100 -4.95 -6.53 -11.26
N ILE A 101 -5.26 -7.75 -10.85
CA ILE A 101 -6.46 -8.17 -10.14
C ILE A 101 -6.10 -8.31 -8.67
N VAL A 102 -6.96 -7.81 -7.78
CA VAL A 102 -6.85 -8.13 -6.35
C VAL A 102 -7.59 -9.43 -6.12
N GLU A 103 -6.87 -10.45 -5.71
CA GLU A 103 -7.43 -11.75 -5.37
C GLU A 103 -8.06 -11.71 -3.97
N GLU A 104 -9.09 -12.52 -3.75
CA GLU A 104 -9.85 -12.56 -2.48
C GLU A 104 -8.93 -12.77 -1.26
N HIS A 105 -7.94 -13.65 -1.40
CA HIS A 105 -7.00 -13.98 -0.33
C HIS A 105 -6.07 -12.80 0.02
N GLU A 106 -5.82 -11.87 -0.91
CA GLU A 106 -5.04 -10.65 -0.64
C GLU A 106 -5.81 -9.65 0.23
N LEU A 107 -7.12 -9.85 0.44
CA LEU A 107 -7.95 -8.96 1.27
C LEU A 107 -8.10 -9.44 2.72
N GLU A 108 -7.57 -10.62 3.09
CA GLU A 108 -7.69 -11.16 4.44
C GLU A 108 -7.19 -10.17 5.52
N GLY A 109 -5.98 -9.63 5.33
CA GLY A 109 -5.41 -8.64 6.25
C GLY A 109 -6.21 -7.33 6.31
N TYR A 110 -6.87 -6.95 5.22
CA TYR A 110 -7.78 -5.81 5.20
C TYR A 110 -9.05 -6.08 6.02
N TYR A 111 -9.68 -7.25 5.87
CA TYR A 111 -10.87 -7.62 6.62
C TYR A 111 -10.58 -7.75 8.12
N MET A 112 -9.42 -8.31 8.48
CA MET A 112 -8.96 -8.34 9.88
C MET A 112 -8.81 -6.93 10.45
N TRP A 113 -8.21 -6.00 9.69
CA TRP A 113 -8.07 -4.60 10.10
C TRP A 113 -9.44 -3.91 10.27
N GLU A 114 -10.36 -4.08 9.31
CA GLU A 114 -11.69 -3.47 9.32
C GLU A 114 -12.49 -3.88 10.56
N ASN A 115 -12.31 -5.12 11.03
CA ASN A 115 -12.98 -5.66 12.21
C ASN A 115 -12.31 -5.30 13.56
N SER A 116 -11.21 -4.55 13.57
CA SER A 116 -10.36 -4.37 14.77
C SER A 116 -10.32 -2.94 15.36
N ASN A 117 -11.27 -2.06 15.00
CA ASN A 117 -11.31 -0.64 15.46
C ASN A 117 -10.01 0.15 15.22
N GLN A 118 -9.23 -0.21 14.19
CA GLN A 118 -7.95 0.43 13.88
C GLN A 118 -8.11 1.74 13.09
N HIS A 119 -7.00 2.46 12.91
CA HIS A 119 -6.93 3.73 12.18
C HIS A 119 -5.87 3.69 11.08
N TYR A 120 -6.05 4.53 10.07
CA TYR A 120 -5.03 4.73 9.02
C TYR A 120 -3.83 5.45 9.61
N VAL A 121 -2.64 5.00 9.22
CA VAL A 121 -1.36 5.59 9.65
C VAL A 121 -0.86 6.69 8.72
#